data_AF-A0A848MV36-F1
#
_entry.id   AF-A0A848MV36-F1
#
_cell.length_a   1.000
_cell.length_b   1.000
_cell.length_c   1.000
_cell.angle_alpha   90.00
_cell.angle_beta   90.00
_cell.angle_gamma   90.00
#
_symmetry.space_group_name_H-M   'P 1'
#
loop_
_entity.id
_entity.type
_entity.pdbx_description
1 polymer ?
#
loop_
_entity_poly.entity_id
_entity_poly.type
_entity_poly.pdbx_seq_one_letter_code
_entity_poly.pdbx_strand_id
1 'polypeptide(L)'
;MKRLLITIFGILILTLLVGILYNYLMNQVYKKDQTNFEMQIEKIIKKEFFNHDMAQIGKSKSGDNKYNKYNMYYSTSEKEHIIKQLEAQTKEASKQMKDSRSMVLSYVNEQKVNDKIIKRQLVTKKYVWDEKTKCLNYFGEVKAIAEILLSKNRNNSRLKDIVNDEGDFLAIKRIIQEQVLDRHASLKSILDDEKINQVLMDDFLTNSSKITIFPHSVEIMFDKEIVGMKKINVSFEKIFPFINPEIAYDRDVSKKEIDKKRKYVALTFDDGPNDTSTIKLLEKLKAEKVKATFFVLGQMVDKNPEVAEQII
;
A
#
# COMPACT_ATOMS: atom_id res chain seq x y z
N MET A 1 36.10 72.57 0.42
CA MET A 1 36.43 71.13 0.30
C MET A 1 36.33 70.38 1.64
N LYS A 2 37.05 70.76 2.71
CA LYS A 2 37.01 70.03 4.01
C LYS A 2 35.62 69.87 4.64
N ARG A 3 34.78 70.92 4.65
CA ARG A 3 33.42 70.86 5.22
C ARG A 3 32.51 69.89 4.46
N LEU A 4 32.56 69.90 3.12
CA LEU A 4 31.80 68.98 2.27
C LEU A 4 32.21 67.51 2.52
N LEU A 5 33.51 67.26 2.69
CA LEU A 5 34.03 65.92 2.96
C LEU A 5 33.55 65.39 4.33
N ILE A 6 33.52 66.25 5.36
CA ILE A 6 33.02 65.90 6.69
C ILE A 6 31.51 65.61 6.65
N THR A 7 30.73 66.38 5.89
CA THR A 7 29.29 66.14 5.72
C THR A 7 29.02 64.83 5.00
N ILE A 8 29.76 64.53 3.91
CA ILE A 8 29.64 63.26 3.18
C ILE A 8 30.01 62.08 4.09
N PHE A 9 31.10 62.21 4.86
CA PHE A 9 31.54 61.17 5.78
C PHE A 9 30.52 60.94 6.92
N GLY A 10 29.92 62.00 7.44
CA GLY A 10 28.83 61.94 8.42
C GLY A 10 27.58 61.24 7.89
N ILE A 11 27.19 61.51 6.64
CA ILE A 11 26.09 60.80 5.97
C ILE A 11 26.43 59.31 5.81
N LEU A 12 27.65 58.99 5.40
CA LEU A 12 28.12 57.61 5.22
C LEU A 12 28.05 56.81 6.53
N ILE A 13 28.53 57.39 7.64
CA ILE A 13 28.43 56.78 8.97
C ILE A 13 26.97 56.60 9.38
N LEU A 14 26.11 57.59 9.13
CA LEU A 14 24.68 57.49 9.46
C LEU A 14 23.99 56.36 8.68
N THR A 15 24.26 56.23 7.38
CA THR A 15 23.71 55.13 6.57
C THR A 15 24.19 53.76 7.04
N LEU A 16 25.46 53.65 7.45
CA LEU A 16 26.01 52.43 8.02
C LEU A 16 25.34 52.07 9.34
N LEU A 17 25.15 53.04 10.24
CA LEU A 17 24.48 52.85 11.53
C LEU A 17 23.02 52.47 11.36
N VAL A 18 22.30 53.08 10.41
CA VAL A 18 20.93 52.70 10.06
C VAL A 18 20.88 51.28 9.50
N GLY A 19 21.83 50.89 8.65
CA GLY A 19 21.94 49.52 8.13
C GLY A 19 22.20 48.48 9.23
N ILE A 20 23.08 48.78 10.19
CA ILE A 20 23.36 47.92 11.35
C ILE A 20 22.13 47.80 12.24
N LEU A 21 21.47 48.93 12.55
CA LEU A 21 20.26 48.95 13.37
C LEU A 21 19.11 48.20 12.70
N TYR A 22 18.91 48.40 11.39
CA TYR A 22 17.95 47.65 10.59
C TYR A 22 18.23 46.14 10.65
N ASN A 23 19.48 45.73 10.45
CA ASN A 23 19.87 44.31 10.52
C ASN A 23 19.63 43.73 11.92
N TYR A 24 19.95 44.48 12.98
CA TYR A 24 19.69 44.07 14.37
C TYR A 24 18.19 43.89 14.66
N LEU A 25 17.36 44.88 14.28
CA LEU A 25 15.91 44.83 14.46
C LEU A 25 15.27 43.69 13.65
N MET A 26 15.70 43.51 12.40
CA MET A 26 15.24 42.40 11.55
C MET A 26 15.63 41.04 12.13
N ASN A 27 16.81 40.91 12.73
CA ASN A 27 17.22 39.69 13.41
C ASN A 27 16.36 39.39 14.66
N GLN A 28 15.97 40.42 15.43
CA GLN A 28 15.05 40.26 16.56
C GLN A 28 13.64 39.81 16.11
N VAL A 29 13.09 40.45 15.08
CA VAL A 29 11.79 40.07 14.49
C VAL A 29 11.84 38.65 13.94
N TYR A 30 12.90 38.32 13.20
CA TYR A 30 13.12 36.97 12.66
C TYR A 30 13.19 35.92 13.78
N LYS A 31 13.90 36.19 14.87
CA LYS A 31 13.96 35.28 16.03
C LYS A 31 12.59 35.08 16.66
N LYS A 32 11.80 36.14 16.86
CA LYS A 32 10.44 36.05 17.40
C LYS A 32 9.51 35.24 16.50
N ASP A 33 9.56 35.49 15.19
CA ASP A 33 8.78 34.75 14.19
C ASP A 33 9.23 33.29 14.08
N GLN A 34 10.51 32.99 14.29
CA GLN A 34 11.01 31.63 14.38
C GLN A 34 10.47 30.93 15.62
N THR A 35 10.51 31.56 16.79
CA THR A 35 9.95 31.00 18.03
C THR A 35 8.46 30.71 17.90
N ASN A 36 7.67 31.62 17.29
CA ASN A 36 6.24 31.39 17.05
C ASN A 36 6.02 30.22 16.08
N PHE A 37 6.82 30.12 15.02
CA PHE A 37 6.78 28.98 14.11
C PHE A 37 7.04 27.64 14.83
N GLU A 38 8.07 27.55 15.67
CA GLU A 38 8.31 26.33 16.48
C GLU A 38 7.15 26.04 17.43
N MET A 39 6.60 27.06 18.09
CA MET A 39 5.48 26.90 19.03
C MET A 39 4.23 26.33 18.32
N GLN A 40 3.99 26.73 17.07
CA GLN A 40 2.88 26.19 16.29
C GLN A 40 3.12 24.77 15.80
N ILE A 41 4.36 24.44 15.45
CA ILE A 41 4.75 23.04 15.17
C ILE A 41 4.41 22.17 16.38
N GLU A 42 4.83 22.57 17.59
CA GLU A 42 4.53 21.83 18.81
C GLU A 42 3.02 21.73 19.09
N LYS A 43 2.28 22.82 18.89
CA LYS A 43 0.82 22.83 19.07
C LYS A 43 0.12 21.85 18.11
N ILE A 44 0.55 21.82 16.85
CA ILE A 44 0.02 20.89 15.84
C ILE A 44 0.35 19.45 16.23
N ILE A 45 1.60 19.15 16.58
CA ILE A 45 2.01 17.81 17.03
C ILE A 45 1.15 17.38 18.23
N LYS A 46 1.07 18.20 19.29
CA LYS A 46 0.27 17.87 20.48
C LYS A 46 -1.21 17.64 20.15
N LYS A 47 -1.78 18.39 19.21
CA LYS A 47 -3.17 18.20 18.76
C LYS A 47 -3.35 16.86 18.04
N GLU A 48 -2.46 16.52 17.12
CA GLU A 48 -2.55 15.29 16.32
C GLU A 48 -2.28 14.03 17.16
N PHE A 49 -1.40 14.14 18.17
CA PHE A 49 -1.06 13.04 19.07
C PHE A 49 -1.71 13.14 20.46
N PHE A 50 -2.77 13.95 20.62
CA PHE A 50 -3.37 14.24 21.95
C PHE A 50 -3.73 12.97 22.75
N ASN A 51 -4.14 11.90 22.06
CA ASN A 51 -4.52 10.62 22.65
C ASN A 51 -3.45 9.51 22.51
N HIS A 52 -2.27 9.83 21.98
CA HIS A 52 -1.21 8.83 21.70
C HIS A 52 -0.13 8.87 22.78
N ASP A 53 0.39 7.70 23.16
CA ASP A 53 1.51 7.59 24.08
C ASP A 53 2.81 8.02 23.38
N MET A 54 3.22 9.27 23.61
CA MET A 54 4.40 9.89 23.01
C MET A 54 5.71 9.16 23.39
N ALA A 55 5.73 8.36 24.45
CA ALA A 55 6.92 7.60 24.88
C ALA A 55 7.21 6.39 23.98
N GLN A 56 6.21 5.90 23.23
CA GLN A 56 6.35 4.77 22.31
C GLN A 56 6.63 5.20 20.87
N ILE A 57 6.78 6.51 20.63
CA ILE A 57 6.96 7.05 19.29
C ILE A 57 8.44 7.29 19.00
N GLY A 58 8.98 6.55 18.04
CA GLY A 58 10.23 6.89 17.38
C GLY A 58 10.06 8.20 16.60
N LYS A 59 10.82 9.23 16.97
CA LYS A 59 10.93 10.46 16.17
C LYS A 59 12.14 10.35 15.26
N SER A 60 11.93 10.23 13.96
CA SER A 60 13.00 10.52 12.99
C SER A 60 12.86 11.96 12.51
N LYS A 61 13.98 12.68 12.50
CA LYS A 61 14.08 13.99 11.85
C LYS A 61 14.89 13.77 10.58
N SER A 62 14.37 14.17 9.44
CA SER A 62 15.25 14.48 8.31
C SER A 62 14.99 15.91 7.83
N GLY A 63 16.00 16.48 7.17
CA GLY A 63 16.02 17.76 6.47
C GLY A 63 15.41 18.98 7.15
N ASP A 64 16.27 19.84 7.69
CA ASP A 64 15.97 21.27 7.83
C ASP A 64 16.50 21.98 6.57
N ASN A 65 15.63 22.59 5.76
CA ASN A 65 16.07 23.81 5.08
C ASN A 65 15.57 25.00 5.92
N LYS A 66 16.09 26.22 5.69
CA LYS A 66 15.79 27.38 6.54
C LYS A 66 14.28 27.65 6.74
N TYR A 67 13.43 27.16 5.86
CA TYR A 67 12.01 27.50 5.80
C TYR A 67 11.06 26.29 5.92
N ASN A 68 11.48 25.10 5.48
CA ASN A 68 10.69 23.88 5.49
C ASN A 68 11.25 22.90 6.53
N LYS A 69 10.38 22.50 7.46
CA LYS A 69 10.65 21.48 8.47
C LYS A 69 9.76 20.28 8.29
N TYR A 70 10.25 19.10 8.64
CA TYR A 70 9.38 17.95 8.73
C TYR A 70 9.69 17.03 9.90
N ASN A 71 8.64 16.35 10.35
CA ASN A 71 8.70 15.44 11.48
C ASN A 71 8.00 14.13 11.11
N MET A 72 8.58 13.03 11.55
CA MET A 72 8.04 11.69 11.36
C MET A 72 7.86 11.01 12.71
N TYR A 73 6.72 10.33 12.86
CA TYR A 73 6.29 9.68 14.10
C TYR A 73 5.77 8.27 13.80
N TYR A 74 6.37 7.26 14.40
CA TYR A 74 5.98 5.85 14.23
C TYR A 74 6.27 5.07 15.51
N SER A 75 5.65 3.90 15.70
CA SER A 75 5.93 3.06 16.88
C SER A 75 7.39 2.60 16.90
N THR A 76 8.03 2.50 18.06
CA THR A 76 9.38 1.88 18.16
C THR A 76 9.39 0.42 17.71
N SER A 77 8.25 -0.26 17.75
CA SER A 77 8.05 -1.62 17.24
C SER A 77 7.60 -1.68 15.77
N GLU A 78 7.57 -0.54 15.08
CA GLU A 78 7.11 -0.47 13.69
C GLU A 78 8.02 -1.28 12.75
N LYS A 79 7.41 -1.95 11.76
CA LYS A 79 8.16 -2.73 10.78
C LYS A 79 8.98 -1.82 9.87
N GLU A 80 10.19 -2.24 9.53
CA GLU A 80 11.13 -1.45 8.71
C GLU A 80 10.53 -0.98 7.37
N HIS A 81 9.74 -1.84 6.70
CA HIS A 81 9.13 -1.48 5.42
C HIS A 81 8.09 -0.35 5.55
N ILE A 82 7.39 -0.26 6.69
CA ILE A 82 6.41 0.80 6.97
C ILE A 82 7.14 2.12 7.19
N ILE A 83 8.22 2.10 7.96
CA ILE A 83 9.09 3.25 8.18
C ILE A 83 9.62 3.76 6.82
N LYS A 84 10.16 2.89 5.97
CA LYS A 84 10.65 3.24 4.62
C LYS A 84 9.58 3.86 3.74
N GLN A 85 8.35 3.32 3.74
CA GLN A 85 7.24 3.90 2.98
C GLN A 85 6.84 5.28 3.52
N LEU A 86 6.78 5.45 4.85
CA LEU A 86 6.50 6.72 5.49
C LEU A 86 7.59 7.76 5.14
N GLU A 87 8.86 7.36 5.14
CA GLU A 87 9.99 8.22 4.77
C GLU A 87 9.89 8.69 3.32
N ALA A 88 9.61 7.76 2.40
CA ALA A 88 9.42 8.07 0.98
C ALA A 88 8.25 9.06 0.76
N GLN A 89 7.10 8.81 1.39
CA GLN A 89 5.93 9.70 1.33
C GLN A 89 6.23 11.09 1.90
N THR A 90 6.93 11.14 3.04
CA THR A 90 7.34 12.40 3.69
C THR A 90 8.29 13.19 2.82
N LYS A 91 9.29 12.53 2.23
CA LYS A 91 10.27 13.15 1.35
C LYS A 91 9.59 13.77 0.13
N GLU A 92 8.63 13.06 -0.46
CA GLU A 92 7.89 13.56 -1.63
C GLU A 92 7.02 14.76 -1.27
N ALA A 93 6.28 14.69 -0.16
CA ALA A 93 5.53 15.84 0.35
C ALA A 93 6.44 17.03 0.66
N SER A 94 7.61 16.80 1.26
CA SER A 94 8.59 17.85 1.59
C SER A 94 9.15 18.54 0.35
N LYS A 95 9.43 17.79 -0.75
CA LYS A 95 9.86 18.39 -2.02
C LYS A 95 8.82 19.36 -2.60
N GLN A 96 7.53 19.05 -2.49
CA GLN A 96 6.44 19.92 -2.96
C GLN A 96 6.38 21.25 -2.18
N MET A 97 6.95 21.28 -0.97
CA MET A 97 6.91 22.42 -0.07
C MET A 97 8.22 23.23 -0.04
N LYS A 98 9.21 22.89 -0.87
CA LYS A 98 10.59 23.41 -0.78
C LYS A 98 10.72 24.94 -0.82
N ASP A 99 9.80 25.62 -1.51
CA ASP A 99 9.82 27.07 -1.75
C ASP A 99 8.95 27.85 -0.75
N SER A 100 8.33 27.15 0.20
CA SER A 100 7.47 27.75 1.23
C SER A 100 8.11 27.61 2.61
N ARG A 101 7.77 28.54 3.51
CA ARG A 101 7.95 28.28 4.93
C ARG A 101 6.85 27.34 5.38
N SER A 102 7.19 26.13 5.80
CA SER A 102 6.22 25.02 5.90
C SER A 102 6.60 23.97 6.94
N MET A 103 5.60 23.18 7.31
CA MET A 103 5.74 21.99 8.12
C MET A 103 5.12 20.79 7.40
N VAL A 104 5.86 19.69 7.29
CA VAL A 104 5.31 18.38 6.92
C VAL A 104 5.30 17.48 8.16
N LEU A 105 4.15 16.89 8.45
CA LEU A 105 3.97 15.98 9.59
C LEU A 105 3.51 14.63 9.07
N SER A 106 4.33 13.61 9.28
CA SER A 106 4.01 12.25 8.87
C SER A 106 3.92 11.31 10.05
N TYR A 107 2.93 10.43 10.04
CA TYR A 107 2.73 9.46 11.09
C TYR A 107 2.01 8.20 10.62
N VAL A 108 2.20 7.11 11.36
CA VAL A 108 1.41 5.89 11.21
C VAL A 108 0.15 6.00 12.06
N ASN A 109 -1.00 5.72 11.46
CA ASN A 109 -2.30 5.68 12.11
C ASN A 109 -2.96 4.33 11.86
N GLU A 110 -3.73 3.83 12.82
CA GLU A 110 -4.51 2.61 12.64
C GLU A 110 -6.00 2.92 12.76
N GLN A 111 -6.72 2.70 11.67
CA GLN A 111 -8.15 2.94 11.57
C GLN A 111 -8.89 1.61 11.66
N LYS A 112 -9.69 1.41 12.72
CA LYS A 112 -10.63 0.28 12.80
C LYS A 112 -11.69 0.45 11.71
N VAL A 113 -11.82 -0.54 10.83
CA VAL A 113 -12.82 -0.57 9.76
C VAL A 113 -14.09 -1.26 10.29
N ASN A 114 -13.91 -2.42 10.89
CA ASN A 114 -14.95 -3.21 11.53
C ASN A 114 -14.32 -4.05 12.66
N ASP A 115 -15.05 -4.99 13.25
CA ASP A 115 -14.54 -5.80 14.35
C ASP A 115 -13.41 -6.74 13.96
N LYS A 116 -13.26 -7.08 12.68
CA LYS A 116 -12.25 -8.00 12.15
C LYS A 116 -11.06 -7.31 11.48
N ILE A 117 -11.24 -6.10 10.93
CA ILE A 117 -10.25 -5.42 10.09
C ILE A 117 -9.81 -4.09 10.68
N ILE A 118 -8.50 -3.85 10.62
CA ILE A 118 -7.87 -2.57 10.94
C ILE A 118 -6.97 -2.18 9.77
N LYS A 119 -7.13 -0.96 9.25
CA LYS A 119 -6.26 -0.38 8.22
C LYS A 119 -5.10 0.34 8.90
N ARG A 120 -3.87 -0.10 8.65
CA ARG A 120 -2.68 0.66 9.02
C ARG A 120 -2.35 1.64 7.90
N GLN A 121 -2.48 2.92 8.19
CA GLN A 121 -2.37 4.02 7.25
C GLN A 121 -1.14 4.88 7.52
N LEU A 122 -0.48 5.29 6.45
CA LEU A 122 0.54 6.33 6.46
C LEU A 122 -0.16 7.66 6.19
N VAL A 123 -0.10 8.57 7.15
CA VAL A 123 -0.71 9.90 7.03
C VAL A 123 0.40 10.93 6.95
N THR A 124 0.37 11.78 5.92
CA THR A 124 1.29 12.92 5.76
C THR A 124 0.48 14.19 5.58
N LYS A 125 0.50 15.06 6.59
CA LYS A 125 -0.15 16.37 6.57
C LYS A 125 0.87 17.45 6.21
N LYS A 126 0.43 18.42 5.40
CA LYS A 126 1.22 19.57 4.94
C LYS A 126 0.61 20.84 5.53
N TYR A 127 1.48 21.71 6.02
CA TYR A 127 1.11 23.01 6.56
C TYR A 127 2.00 24.10 5.97
N VAL A 128 1.42 25.25 5.65
CA VAL A 128 2.11 26.42 5.10
C VAL A 128 2.03 27.56 6.09
N TRP A 129 3.16 28.21 6.33
CA TRP A 129 3.22 29.42 7.14
C TRP A 129 2.63 30.59 6.38
N ASP A 130 1.68 31.27 7.02
CA ASP A 130 1.11 32.52 6.56
C ASP A 130 1.80 33.67 7.29
N GLU A 131 2.50 34.51 6.52
CA GLU A 131 3.24 35.65 7.05
C GLU A 131 2.34 36.76 7.63
N LYS A 132 1.06 36.83 7.24
CA LYS A 132 0.12 37.84 7.75
C LYS A 132 -0.44 37.42 9.11
N THR A 133 -0.94 36.20 9.19
CA THR A 133 -1.53 35.67 10.43
C THR A 133 -0.47 35.14 11.40
N LYS A 134 0.77 34.99 10.93
CA LYS A 134 1.88 34.36 11.65
C LYS A 134 1.47 32.98 12.14
N CYS A 135 0.79 32.20 11.30
CA CYS A 135 0.26 30.88 11.62
C CYS A 135 0.57 29.81 10.57
N LEU A 136 0.67 28.55 11.00
CA LEU A 136 0.70 27.37 10.14
C LEU A 136 -0.71 26.95 9.76
N ASN A 137 -1.06 27.13 8.50
CA ASN A 137 -2.36 26.76 7.94
C ASN A 137 -2.27 25.39 7.26
N TYR A 138 -3.29 24.57 7.46
CA TYR A 138 -3.40 23.27 6.80
C TYR A 138 -3.49 23.44 5.29
N PHE A 139 -2.62 22.76 4.56
CA PHE A 139 -2.51 22.85 3.11
C PHE A 139 -3.06 21.59 2.41
N GLY A 140 -3.07 20.45 3.11
CA GLY A 140 -3.59 19.20 2.58
C GLY A 140 -2.92 17.98 3.23
N GLU A 141 -3.40 16.79 2.88
CA GLU A 141 -2.85 15.54 3.37
C GLU A 141 -2.77 14.49 2.26
N VAL A 142 -1.87 13.53 2.47
CA VAL A 142 -1.76 12.30 1.69
C VAL A 142 -1.96 11.15 2.65
N LYS A 143 -2.81 10.19 2.26
CA LYS A 143 -3.06 8.95 2.99
C LYS A 143 -2.76 7.77 2.09
N ALA A 144 -2.02 6.80 2.60
CA ALA A 144 -1.77 5.53 1.94
C ALA A 144 -2.03 4.38 2.92
N ILE A 145 -2.61 3.28 2.45
CA ILE A 145 -2.75 2.07 3.26
C ILE A 145 -1.45 1.28 3.14
N ALA A 146 -0.73 1.09 4.24
CA ALA A 146 0.48 0.28 4.28
C ALA A 146 0.15 -1.20 4.46
N GLU A 147 -0.73 -1.54 5.42
CA GLU A 147 -1.10 -2.91 5.73
C GLU A 147 -2.58 -3.00 6.13
N ILE A 148 -3.16 -4.18 5.95
CA ILE A 148 -4.45 -4.57 6.53
C ILE A 148 -4.16 -5.57 7.65
N LEU A 149 -4.64 -5.28 8.85
CA LEU A 149 -4.43 -6.11 10.03
C LEU A 149 -5.73 -6.81 10.39
N LEU A 150 -5.62 -8.07 10.82
CA LEU A 150 -6.72 -8.81 11.40
C LEU A 150 -6.79 -8.52 12.90
N SER A 151 -7.93 -8.04 13.40
CA SER A 151 -8.10 -7.61 14.81
C SER A 151 -7.66 -8.68 15.82
N LYS A 152 -8.00 -9.95 15.56
CA LYS A 152 -7.67 -11.08 16.44
C LYS A 152 -6.18 -11.40 16.48
N ASN A 153 -5.47 -11.22 15.36
CA ASN A 153 -4.08 -11.65 15.16
C ASN A 153 -3.23 -10.53 14.53
N ARG A 154 -3.33 -9.32 15.07
CA ARG A 154 -2.76 -8.07 14.52
C ARG A 154 -1.34 -8.20 13.96
N ASN A 155 -0.43 -8.81 14.73
CA ASN A 155 0.99 -8.93 14.37
C ASN A 155 1.42 -10.36 14.01
N ASN A 156 0.48 -11.30 13.98
CA ASN A 156 0.76 -12.73 13.85
C ASN A 156 -0.28 -13.43 12.96
N SER A 157 -0.77 -12.75 11.93
CA SER A 157 -1.76 -13.30 11.00
C SER A 157 -1.20 -14.53 10.27
N ARG A 158 -2.08 -15.50 10.03
CA ARG A 158 -1.82 -16.77 9.35
C ARG A 158 -2.74 -16.97 8.17
N LEU A 159 -2.35 -17.86 7.27
CA LEU A 159 -3.16 -18.16 6.08
C LEU A 159 -4.55 -18.70 6.45
N LYS A 160 -4.65 -19.54 7.49
CA LYS A 160 -5.92 -20.00 8.09
C LYS A 160 -6.83 -18.89 8.60
N ASP A 161 -6.28 -17.70 8.87
CA ASP A 161 -7.07 -16.58 9.37
C ASP A 161 -7.82 -15.85 8.23
N ILE A 162 -7.47 -16.12 6.96
CA ILE A 162 -8.08 -15.48 5.79
C ILE A 162 -8.91 -16.42 4.91
N VAL A 163 -8.81 -17.73 5.07
CA VAL A 163 -9.58 -18.74 4.32
C VAL A 163 -10.77 -19.25 5.14
N ASN A 164 -11.80 -19.79 4.48
CA ASN A 164 -12.97 -20.33 5.19
C ASN A 164 -12.77 -21.80 5.59
N ASP A 165 -12.12 -22.57 4.73
CA ASP A 165 -11.91 -24.01 4.92
C ASP A 165 -10.61 -24.51 4.26
N GLU A 166 -10.39 -25.82 4.32
CA GLU A 166 -9.22 -26.47 3.74
C GLU A 166 -9.23 -26.43 2.20
N GLY A 167 -10.40 -26.42 1.57
CA GLY A 167 -10.53 -26.33 0.11
C GLY A 167 -10.02 -25.00 -0.42
N ASP A 168 -10.40 -23.90 0.25
CA ASP A 168 -9.89 -22.55 -0.03
C ASP A 168 -8.36 -22.49 0.11
N PHE A 169 -7.82 -23.08 1.18
CA PHE A 169 -6.37 -23.17 1.37
C PHE A 169 -5.68 -23.93 0.23
N LEU A 170 -6.21 -25.09 -0.17
CA LEU A 170 -5.64 -25.90 -1.25
C LEU A 170 -5.70 -25.16 -2.60
N ALA A 171 -6.76 -24.39 -2.86
CA ALA A 171 -6.85 -23.55 -4.04
C ALA A 171 -5.77 -22.45 -4.05
N ILE A 172 -5.56 -21.76 -2.92
CA ILE A 172 -4.49 -20.78 -2.78
C ILE A 172 -3.11 -21.45 -2.92
N LYS A 173 -2.91 -22.63 -2.32
CA LYS A 173 -1.66 -23.40 -2.44
C LYS A 173 -1.36 -23.74 -3.90
N ARG A 174 -2.37 -24.15 -4.69
CA ARG A 174 -2.23 -24.40 -6.14
C ARG A 174 -1.78 -23.15 -6.89
N ILE A 175 -2.43 -22.00 -6.64
CA ILE A 175 -2.09 -20.72 -7.28
C ILE A 175 -0.64 -20.33 -6.97
N ILE A 176 -0.19 -20.57 -5.74
CA ILE A 176 1.19 -20.32 -5.33
C ILE A 176 2.16 -21.26 -6.04
N GLN A 177 1.85 -22.55 -6.13
CA GLN A 177 2.67 -23.53 -6.85
C GLN A 177 2.83 -23.14 -8.32
N GLU A 178 1.74 -22.80 -9.01
CA GLU A 178 1.75 -22.31 -10.39
C GLU A 178 2.65 -21.07 -10.52
N GLN A 179 2.46 -20.07 -9.66
CA GLN A 179 3.25 -18.83 -9.70
C GLN A 179 4.74 -19.06 -9.41
N VAL A 180 5.08 -20.02 -8.54
CA VAL A 180 6.47 -20.42 -8.27
C VAL A 180 7.07 -21.08 -9.52
N LEU A 181 6.37 -22.03 -10.14
CA LEU A 181 6.81 -22.72 -11.34
C LEU A 181 7.00 -21.75 -12.52
N ASP A 182 6.06 -20.84 -12.75
CA ASP A 182 6.12 -19.82 -13.82
C ASP A 182 7.35 -18.91 -13.68
N ARG A 183 7.61 -18.42 -12.47
CA ARG A 183 8.79 -17.58 -12.21
C ARG A 183 10.08 -18.33 -12.51
N HIS A 184 10.16 -19.61 -12.16
CA HIS A 184 11.34 -20.42 -12.48
C HIS A 184 11.49 -20.70 -13.97
N ALA A 185 10.41 -21.05 -14.67
CA ALA A 185 10.43 -21.23 -16.11
C ALA A 185 10.94 -19.97 -16.83
N SER A 186 10.53 -18.78 -16.35
CA SER A 186 10.98 -17.49 -16.91
C SER A 186 12.46 -17.14 -16.63
N LEU A 187 13.07 -17.72 -15.59
CA LEU A 187 14.43 -17.43 -15.14
C LEU A 187 15.53 -18.25 -15.84
N LYS A 188 15.19 -19.06 -16.85
CA LYS A 188 16.11 -19.78 -17.75
C LYS A 188 16.89 -20.94 -17.11
N SER A 189 16.20 -22.06 -16.95
CA SER A 189 16.64 -23.41 -17.38
C SER A 189 15.37 -24.25 -17.45
N ILE A 190 15.29 -25.21 -18.37
CA ILE A 190 14.31 -26.30 -18.27
C ILE A 190 14.39 -26.78 -16.83
N LEU A 191 13.26 -26.76 -16.13
CA LEU A 191 13.23 -27.06 -14.71
C LEU A 191 13.95 -28.40 -14.48
N ASP A 192 14.96 -28.40 -13.60
CA ASP A 192 15.55 -29.63 -13.12
C ASP A 192 14.44 -30.40 -12.40
N ASP A 193 14.18 -31.66 -12.75
CA ASP A 193 13.05 -32.44 -12.26
C ASP A 193 12.99 -32.43 -10.71
N GLU A 194 14.15 -32.33 -10.06
CA GLU A 194 14.28 -32.18 -8.61
C GLU A 194 13.59 -30.92 -8.07
N LYS A 195 13.75 -29.77 -8.73
CA LYS A 195 13.13 -28.48 -8.30
C LYS A 195 11.63 -28.47 -8.56
N ILE A 196 11.16 -29.10 -9.65
CA ILE A 196 9.72 -29.28 -9.89
C ILE A 196 9.12 -30.14 -8.77
N ASN A 197 9.75 -31.28 -8.50
CA ASN A 197 9.30 -32.20 -7.47
C ASN A 197 9.31 -31.53 -6.10
N GLN A 198 10.30 -30.68 -5.81
CA GLN A 198 10.30 -29.87 -4.60
C GLN A 198 9.02 -29.04 -4.47
N VAL A 199 8.59 -28.33 -5.52
CA VAL A 199 7.39 -27.47 -5.48
C VAL A 199 6.09 -28.28 -5.47
N LEU A 200 6.06 -29.42 -6.14
CA LEU A 200 4.84 -30.25 -6.25
C LEU A 200 4.63 -31.18 -5.05
N MET A 201 5.71 -31.68 -4.45
CA MET A 201 5.67 -32.73 -3.43
C MET A 201 5.97 -32.21 -2.01
N ASP A 202 6.80 -31.16 -1.84
CA ASP A 202 7.10 -30.67 -0.49
C ASP A 202 5.91 -29.89 0.11
N ASP A 203 5.70 -30.07 1.41
CA ASP A 203 4.77 -29.24 2.17
C ASP A 203 5.44 -27.93 2.62
N PHE A 204 5.89 -27.12 1.66
CA PHE A 204 6.56 -25.84 1.92
C PHE A 204 5.61 -24.75 2.43
N LEU A 205 4.30 -25.00 2.35
CA LEU A 205 3.23 -24.08 2.71
C LEU A 205 2.13 -24.84 3.46
N THR A 206 1.82 -24.37 4.66
CA THR A 206 0.72 -24.87 5.49
C THR A 206 -0.33 -23.78 5.75
N ASN A 207 -1.48 -24.15 6.28
CA ASN A 207 -2.49 -23.17 6.73
C ASN A 207 -1.97 -22.27 7.88
N SER A 208 -0.86 -22.65 8.53
CA SER A 208 -0.22 -21.91 9.62
C SER A 208 1.00 -21.11 9.17
N SER A 209 1.22 -21.00 7.85
CA SER A 209 2.19 -20.09 7.27
C SER A 209 1.85 -18.62 7.59
N LYS A 210 2.88 -17.83 7.87
CA LYS A 210 2.72 -16.40 8.23
C LYS A 210 2.33 -15.59 7.01
N ILE A 211 1.43 -14.62 7.21
CA ILE A 211 1.02 -13.71 6.15
C ILE A 211 1.15 -12.25 6.58
N THR A 212 1.39 -11.39 5.59
CA THR A 212 1.20 -9.94 5.69
C THR A 212 0.25 -9.51 4.58
N ILE A 213 -0.81 -8.80 4.95
CA ILE A 213 -1.87 -8.42 4.02
C ILE A 213 -1.61 -6.97 3.57
N PHE A 214 -1.32 -6.80 2.29
CA PHE A 214 -1.19 -5.50 1.64
C PHE A 214 -2.49 -5.13 0.92
N PRO A 215 -2.67 -3.88 0.47
CA PRO A 215 -3.91 -3.46 -0.21
C PRO A 215 -4.25 -4.33 -1.44
N HIS A 216 -3.26 -4.66 -2.26
CA HIS A 216 -3.45 -5.38 -3.54
C HIS A 216 -2.84 -6.78 -3.56
N SER A 217 -2.15 -7.20 -2.49
CA SER A 217 -1.49 -8.49 -2.43
C SER A 217 -1.51 -9.07 -1.02
N VAL A 218 -1.21 -10.36 -0.93
CA VAL A 218 -0.86 -11.01 0.32
C VAL A 218 0.56 -11.54 0.17
N GLU A 219 1.45 -11.11 1.06
CA GLU A 219 2.76 -11.72 1.21
C GLU A 219 2.62 -12.93 2.12
N ILE A 220 3.05 -14.09 1.64
CA ILE A 220 2.96 -15.36 2.33
C ILE A 220 4.40 -15.84 2.53
N MET A 221 4.77 -16.09 3.79
CA MET A 221 6.05 -16.70 4.13
C MET A 221 5.92 -18.21 4.00
N PHE A 222 6.89 -18.85 3.37
CA PHE A 222 6.96 -20.30 3.32
C PHE A 222 7.50 -20.85 4.63
N ASP A 223 6.97 -22.00 5.05
CA ASP A 223 7.45 -22.70 6.25
C ASP A 223 8.82 -23.34 6.00
N LYS A 224 9.10 -23.68 4.74
CA LYS A 224 10.40 -24.15 4.24
C LYS A 224 10.79 -23.36 2.99
N GLU A 225 12.07 -23.04 2.87
CA GLU A 225 12.60 -22.38 1.67
C GLU A 225 12.44 -23.30 0.45
N ILE A 226 11.88 -22.76 -0.63
CA ILE A 226 11.64 -23.49 -1.88
C ILE A 226 12.30 -22.74 -3.02
N VAL A 227 13.19 -23.41 -3.75
CA VAL A 227 13.91 -22.84 -4.91
C VAL A 227 14.56 -21.46 -4.65
N GLY A 228 15.13 -21.25 -3.45
CA GLY A 228 15.76 -19.99 -3.05
C GLY A 228 14.77 -18.90 -2.56
N MET A 229 13.49 -19.21 -2.47
CA MET A 229 12.45 -18.30 -2.02
C MET A 229 11.98 -18.65 -0.61
N LYS A 230 11.91 -17.64 0.26
CA LYS A 230 11.33 -17.74 1.62
C LYS A 230 9.91 -17.20 1.72
N LYS A 231 9.47 -16.48 0.70
CA LYS A 231 8.17 -15.80 0.67
C LYS A 231 7.75 -15.50 -0.75
N ILE A 232 6.45 -15.31 -0.94
CA ILE A 232 5.85 -14.92 -2.21
C ILE A 232 4.79 -13.85 -2.00
N ASN A 233 4.70 -12.92 -2.96
CA ASN A 233 3.59 -11.98 -3.05
C ASN A 233 2.57 -12.52 -4.05
N VAL A 234 1.34 -12.75 -3.61
CA VAL A 234 0.22 -13.20 -4.44
C VAL A 234 -0.76 -12.04 -4.59
N SER A 235 -1.19 -11.76 -5.82
CA SER A 235 -2.23 -10.74 -6.05
C SER A 235 -3.52 -11.13 -5.34
N PHE A 236 -4.12 -10.19 -4.62
CA PHE A 236 -5.37 -10.43 -3.93
C PHE A 236 -6.49 -10.80 -4.89
N GLU A 237 -6.48 -10.26 -6.12
CA GLU A 237 -7.46 -10.59 -7.16
C GLU A 237 -7.47 -12.09 -7.52
N LYS A 238 -6.29 -12.73 -7.54
CA LYS A 238 -6.18 -14.16 -7.86
C LYS A 238 -6.76 -15.05 -6.77
N ILE A 239 -6.67 -14.62 -5.52
CA ILE A 239 -7.08 -15.41 -4.35
C ILE A 239 -8.40 -14.95 -3.74
N PHE A 240 -8.98 -13.86 -4.24
CA PHE A 240 -10.23 -13.28 -3.75
C PHE A 240 -11.38 -14.29 -3.60
N PRO A 241 -11.62 -15.22 -4.55
CA PRO A 241 -12.70 -16.20 -4.43
C PRO A 241 -12.54 -17.16 -3.25
N PHE A 242 -11.31 -17.33 -2.75
CA PHE A 242 -10.93 -18.30 -1.70
C PHE A 242 -10.65 -17.61 -0.36
N ILE A 243 -11.02 -16.34 -0.22
CA ILE A 243 -10.81 -15.56 1.00
C ILE A 243 -12.14 -15.27 1.66
N ASN A 244 -12.16 -15.28 2.99
CA ASN A 244 -13.31 -14.92 3.78
C ASN A 244 -13.86 -13.54 3.34
N PRO A 245 -15.11 -13.48 2.85
CA PRO A 245 -15.69 -12.24 2.33
C PRO A 245 -15.69 -11.09 3.34
N GLU A 246 -15.75 -11.37 4.64
CA GLU A 246 -15.69 -10.36 5.69
C GLU A 246 -14.34 -9.65 5.76
N ILE A 247 -13.26 -10.31 5.32
CA ILE A 247 -11.91 -9.76 5.18
C ILE A 247 -11.76 -9.03 3.84
N ALA A 248 -12.53 -9.44 2.84
CA ALA A 248 -12.52 -8.91 1.49
C ALA A 248 -13.39 -7.64 1.31
N TYR A 249 -14.30 -7.36 2.25
CA TYR A 249 -15.39 -6.37 2.13
C TYR A 249 -14.94 -4.91 1.97
N ASP A 250 -13.75 -4.53 2.42
CA ASP A 250 -13.28 -3.13 2.40
C ASP A 250 -12.19 -2.86 1.35
N ARG A 251 -12.15 -3.69 0.32
CA ARG A 251 -11.26 -3.49 -0.80
C ARG A 251 -12.08 -3.01 -1.98
N ASP A 252 -11.63 -1.90 -2.53
CA ASP A 252 -11.99 -1.36 -3.84
C ASP A 252 -11.48 -2.31 -4.96
N VAL A 253 -11.60 -3.62 -4.75
CA VAL A 253 -11.55 -4.58 -5.85
C VAL A 253 -12.70 -4.14 -6.70
N SER A 254 -12.41 -3.64 -7.90
CA SER A 254 -13.44 -3.24 -8.83
C SER A 254 -14.33 -4.46 -9.02
N LYS A 255 -15.44 -4.53 -8.26
CA LYS A 255 -16.59 -5.31 -8.66
C LYS A 255 -16.87 -4.71 -10.01
N LYS A 256 -16.52 -5.44 -11.07
CA LYS A 256 -17.03 -5.15 -12.39
C LYS A 256 -18.54 -5.27 -12.20
N GLU A 257 -19.19 -4.15 -11.89
CA GLU A 257 -20.58 -4.15 -11.50
C GLU A 257 -21.33 -4.65 -12.72
N ILE A 258 -21.82 -5.87 -12.59
CA ILE A 258 -22.83 -6.38 -13.51
C ILE A 258 -24.00 -5.41 -13.44
N ASP A 259 -24.45 -4.96 -14.62
CA ASP A 259 -25.53 -3.98 -14.71
C ASP A 259 -26.80 -4.58 -14.10
N LYS A 260 -27.15 -4.15 -12.88
CA LYS A 260 -28.29 -4.69 -12.12
C LYS A 260 -29.63 -4.50 -12.83
N LYS A 261 -29.72 -3.69 -13.88
CA LYS A 261 -30.93 -3.54 -14.71
C LYS A 261 -31.09 -4.64 -15.74
N ARG A 262 -30.03 -5.41 -16.02
CA ARG A 262 -30.06 -6.54 -16.95
C ARG A 262 -30.23 -7.85 -16.19
N LYS A 263 -31.02 -8.75 -16.77
CA LYS A 263 -31.16 -10.12 -16.27
C LYS A 263 -30.04 -10.97 -16.86
N TYR A 264 -29.31 -11.67 -16.00
CA TYR A 264 -28.24 -12.57 -16.40
C TYR A 264 -28.57 -14.00 -15.94
N VAL A 265 -28.23 -14.97 -16.78
CA VAL A 265 -28.20 -16.39 -16.44
C VAL A 265 -26.91 -16.97 -17.01
N ALA A 266 -26.21 -17.80 -16.24
CA ALA A 266 -25.07 -18.56 -16.71
C ALA A 266 -25.53 -20.01 -16.91
N LEU A 267 -25.38 -20.53 -18.12
CA LEU A 267 -25.62 -21.94 -18.42
C LEU A 267 -24.32 -22.70 -18.24
N THR A 268 -24.35 -23.73 -17.39
CA THR A 268 -23.21 -24.61 -17.12
C THR A 268 -23.58 -26.05 -17.43
N PHE A 269 -22.67 -26.80 -18.04
CA PHE A 269 -22.86 -28.21 -18.39
C PHE A 269 -21.68 -29.04 -17.90
N ASP A 270 -21.96 -30.12 -17.17
CA ASP A 270 -20.97 -30.97 -16.52
C ASP A 270 -20.82 -32.31 -17.28
N ASP A 271 -19.83 -33.12 -16.90
CA ASP A 271 -19.62 -34.53 -17.29
C ASP A 271 -19.28 -34.84 -18.76
N GLY A 272 -19.25 -33.85 -19.65
CA GLY A 272 -18.85 -33.99 -21.06
C GLY A 272 -17.33 -34.01 -21.30
N PRO A 273 -16.87 -34.00 -22.57
CA PRO A 273 -17.66 -34.05 -23.81
C PRO A 273 -18.12 -35.46 -24.20
N ASN A 274 -19.31 -35.55 -24.78
CA ASN A 274 -19.88 -36.75 -25.39
C ASN A 274 -20.08 -36.53 -26.90
N ASP A 275 -19.70 -37.52 -27.71
CA ASP A 275 -19.76 -37.52 -29.18
C ASP A 275 -21.16 -37.36 -29.78
N THR A 276 -22.22 -37.51 -28.99
CA THR A 276 -23.61 -37.33 -29.48
C THR A 276 -24.33 -36.16 -28.84
N SER A 277 -24.34 -36.06 -27.51
CA SER A 277 -25.14 -35.04 -26.81
C SER A 277 -24.45 -33.67 -26.81
N THR A 278 -23.13 -33.62 -26.65
CA THR A 278 -22.39 -32.35 -26.63
C THR A 278 -22.42 -31.67 -27.99
N ILE A 279 -22.29 -32.41 -29.10
CA ILE A 279 -22.37 -31.83 -30.45
C ILE A 279 -23.74 -31.15 -30.67
N LYS A 280 -24.84 -31.87 -30.38
CA LYS A 280 -26.20 -31.30 -30.51
C LYS A 280 -26.41 -30.08 -29.63
N LEU A 281 -25.85 -30.09 -28.42
CA LEU A 281 -25.91 -28.95 -27.52
C LEU A 281 -25.12 -27.75 -28.06
N LEU A 282 -23.92 -27.94 -28.58
CA LEU A 282 -23.09 -26.90 -29.18
C LEU A 282 -23.77 -26.27 -30.41
N GLU A 283 -24.36 -27.10 -31.28
CA GLU A 283 -25.15 -26.64 -32.42
C GLU A 283 -26.32 -25.76 -31.97
N LYS A 284 -27.04 -26.17 -30.91
CA LYS A 284 -28.16 -25.40 -30.39
C LYS A 284 -27.72 -24.08 -29.75
N LEU A 285 -26.68 -24.08 -28.92
CA LEU A 285 -26.12 -22.87 -28.32
C LEU A 285 -25.64 -21.88 -29.39
N LYS A 286 -24.99 -22.37 -30.45
CA LYS A 286 -24.54 -21.57 -31.59
C LYS A 286 -25.72 -20.98 -32.37
N ALA A 287 -26.77 -21.76 -32.63
CA ALA A 287 -27.98 -21.28 -33.30
C ALA A 287 -28.69 -20.17 -32.51
N GLU A 288 -28.76 -20.31 -31.18
CA GLU A 288 -29.34 -19.30 -30.28
C GLU A 288 -28.38 -18.13 -29.97
N LYS A 289 -27.13 -18.19 -30.46
CA LYS A 289 -26.05 -17.22 -30.17
C LYS A 289 -25.80 -17.03 -28.67
N VAL A 290 -25.93 -18.11 -27.91
CA VAL A 290 -25.72 -18.16 -26.45
C VAL A 290 -24.36 -18.76 -26.15
N LYS A 291 -23.63 -18.15 -25.20
CA LYS A 291 -22.42 -18.72 -24.62
C LYS A 291 -22.76 -19.53 -23.37
N ALA A 292 -22.03 -20.61 -23.13
CA ALA A 292 -22.14 -21.45 -21.95
C ALA A 292 -20.75 -21.82 -21.42
N THR A 293 -20.69 -22.35 -20.20
CA THR A 293 -19.47 -22.88 -19.59
C THR A 293 -19.57 -24.40 -19.51
N PHE A 294 -18.52 -25.11 -19.87
CA PHE A 294 -18.48 -26.57 -19.82
C PHE A 294 -17.44 -27.02 -18.78
N PHE A 295 -17.87 -27.81 -17.79
CA PHE A 295 -17.00 -28.47 -16.82
C PHE A 295 -16.78 -29.92 -17.26
N VAL A 296 -15.72 -30.12 -18.04
CA VAL A 296 -15.45 -31.41 -18.70
C VAL A 296 -14.60 -32.34 -17.83
N LEU A 297 -14.78 -33.65 -18.01
CA LEU A 297 -13.95 -34.68 -17.40
C LEU A 297 -12.75 -34.99 -18.30
N GLY A 298 -11.54 -35.02 -17.74
CA GLY A 298 -10.31 -35.29 -18.52
C GLY A 298 -10.39 -36.58 -19.35
N GLN A 299 -10.87 -37.66 -18.75
CA GLN A 299 -11.07 -38.95 -19.45
C GLN A 299 -12.03 -38.86 -20.66
N MET A 300 -12.99 -37.92 -20.63
CA MET A 300 -13.94 -37.73 -21.74
C MET A 300 -13.34 -36.86 -22.83
N VAL A 301 -12.44 -35.93 -22.49
CA VAL A 301 -11.64 -35.16 -23.44
C VAL A 301 -10.70 -36.10 -24.20
N ASP A 302 -9.99 -36.98 -23.49
CA ASP A 302 -9.10 -37.97 -24.12
C ASP A 302 -9.86 -38.89 -25.09
N LYS A 303 -11.11 -39.23 -24.74
CA LYS A 303 -11.99 -40.06 -25.57
C LYS A 303 -12.56 -39.30 -26.77
N ASN A 304 -12.84 -38.00 -26.65
CA ASN A 304 -13.51 -37.18 -27.66
C ASN A 304 -12.77 -35.85 -27.92
N PRO A 305 -11.50 -35.88 -28.36
CA PRO A 305 -10.66 -34.68 -28.46
C PRO A 305 -11.21 -33.65 -29.46
N GLU A 306 -11.76 -34.11 -30.59
CA GLU A 306 -12.36 -33.24 -31.60
C GLU A 306 -13.60 -32.50 -31.10
N VAL A 307 -14.39 -33.13 -30.22
CA VAL A 307 -15.56 -32.50 -29.63
C VAL A 307 -15.14 -31.50 -28.55
N ALA A 308 -14.09 -31.82 -27.79
CA ALA A 308 -13.50 -30.90 -26.83
C ALA A 308 -12.97 -29.63 -27.52
N GLU A 309 -12.34 -29.76 -28.68
CA GLU A 309 -11.86 -28.61 -29.46
C GLU A 309 -13.01 -27.70 -29.92
N GLN A 310 -14.17 -28.26 -30.25
CA GLN A 310 -15.36 -27.48 -30.62
C GLN A 310 -16.00 -26.70 -29.46
N ILE A 311 -15.67 -27.02 -28.20
CA ILE A 311 -16.15 -26.27 -27.03
C ILE A 311 -15.44 -24.91 -26.89
N ILE A 312 -14.20 -24.80 -27.38
CA ILE A 312 -13.31 -23.62 -27.22
C ILE A 312 -13.57 -22.60 -28.33
#